data_AF-A0A2E1CX99-F1
#
_entry.id   AF-A0A2E1CX99-F1
#
_cell.length_a   1.000
_cell.length_b   1.000
_cell.length_c   1.000
_cell.angle_alpha   90.00
_cell.angle_beta   90.00
_cell.angle_gamma   90.00
#
_symmetry.space_group_name_H-M   'P 1'
#
loop_
_entity.id
_entity.type
_entity.pdbx_description
1 polymer ?
#
loop_
_entity_poly.entity_id
_entity_poly.type
_entity_poly.pdbx_seq_one_letter_code
_entity_poly.pdbx_strand_id
1 'polypeptide(L)'
;MPFKPPVARRHIHTRQIKCDGYERKDGLWDIEARMTDIKSYDFPNLWRKTIHAGEPIHEMLLRITLNNELVVQGVEAITENSPFEICPQVTAQYQLLIGLKIGPGWRRAIKQKLGGVKGCTHLTELLGPVATTAIQTIYSLLQRRSGRKDFNPTAGKNDKPSMLNSCYTWGEGSEMIRQNYPDFYVKTENSSDLNTKE
;
A
#
# COMPACT_ATOMS: atom_id res chain seq x y z
N MET A 1 -12.99 17.03 8.12
CA MET A 1 -12.14 16.03 8.81
C MET A 1 -12.26 16.26 10.32
N PRO A 2 -12.49 15.22 11.15
CA PRO A 2 -12.70 15.38 12.58
C PRO A 2 -11.36 15.43 13.34
N PHE A 3 -10.59 16.49 13.11
CA PHE A 3 -9.44 16.83 13.96
C PHE A 3 -9.84 17.97 14.89
N LYS A 4 -9.17 18.08 16.05
CA LYS A 4 -9.25 19.31 16.86
C LYS A 4 -8.83 20.51 16.01
N PRO A 5 -9.40 21.72 16.22
CA PRO A 5 -8.98 22.90 15.49
C PRO A 5 -7.46 23.10 15.58
N PRO A 6 -6.75 23.23 14.46
CA PRO A 6 -5.32 23.48 14.47
C PRO A 6 -5.02 24.92 14.89
N VAL A 7 -3.78 25.17 15.33
CA VAL A 7 -3.24 26.54 15.39
C VAL A 7 -3.17 27.16 13.98
N ALA A 8 -3.07 28.49 13.92
CA ALA A 8 -2.92 29.22 12.67
C ALA A 8 -1.71 28.68 11.87
N ARG A 9 -1.91 28.43 10.57
CA ARG A 9 -0.91 27.80 9.70
C ARG A 9 -1.17 28.15 8.24
N ARG A 10 -0.13 28.06 7.41
CA ARG A 10 -0.21 28.21 5.95
C ARG A 10 -0.06 26.85 5.28
N HIS A 11 -0.86 26.59 4.24
CA HIS A 11 -0.69 25.40 3.41
C HIS A 11 0.56 25.56 2.52
N ILE A 12 1.48 24.60 2.56
CA ILE A 12 2.79 24.67 1.86
C ILE A 12 2.92 23.58 0.80
N HIS A 13 2.38 22.39 1.06
CA HIS A 13 2.60 21.21 0.24
C HIS A 13 1.42 20.25 0.36
N THR A 14 1.01 19.69 -0.77
CA THR A 14 0.06 18.58 -0.85
C THR A 14 0.74 17.39 -1.49
N ARG A 15 0.73 16.25 -0.78
CA ARG A 15 0.95 14.94 -1.37
C ARG A 15 -0.41 14.24 -1.48
N GLN A 16 -0.75 13.73 -2.65
CA GLN A 16 -1.92 12.88 -2.85
C GLN A 16 -1.49 11.53 -3.41
N ILE A 17 -1.98 10.45 -2.82
CA ILE A 17 -1.83 9.09 -3.34
C ILE A 17 -3.22 8.54 -3.56
N LYS A 18 -3.51 8.12 -4.79
CA LYS A 18 -4.71 7.38 -5.15
C LYS A 18 -4.31 5.96 -5.53
N CYS A 19 -5.04 4.97 -5.06
CA CYS A 19 -4.86 3.58 -5.44
C CYS A 19 -6.22 3.00 -5.82
N ASP A 20 -6.33 2.44 -7.02
CA ASP A 20 -7.52 1.82 -7.56
C ASP A 20 -7.23 0.35 -7.87
N GLY A 21 -8.20 -0.53 -7.63
CA GLY A 21 -8.06 -1.96 -7.87
C GLY A 21 -9.07 -2.46 -8.90
N TYR A 22 -8.60 -3.25 -9.86
CA TYR A 22 -9.36 -3.71 -11.01
C TYR A 22 -9.25 -5.23 -11.15
N GLU A 23 -10.36 -5.86 -11.48
CA GLU A 23 -10.38 -7.23 -11.96
C GLU A 23 -10.25 -7.24 -13.49
N ARG A 24 -9.36 -8.07 -14.02
CA ARG A 24 -9.15 -8.22 -15.45
C ARG A 24 -9.97 -9.38 -16.00
N LYS A 25 -10.26 -9.32 -17.30
CA LYS A 25 -11.00 -10.37 -18.03
C LYS A 25 -10.23 -11.70 -18.16
N ASP A 26 -8.91 -11.67 -18.01
CA ASP A 26 -8.02 -12.84 -18.07
C ASP A 26 -7.83 -13.53 -16.71
N GLY A 27 -8.58 -13.11 -15.68
CA GLY A 27 -8.51 -13.69 -14.34
C GLY A 27 -7.36 -13.16 -13.48
N LEU A 28 -6.62 -12.15 -13.95
CA LEU A 28 -5.65 -11.40 -13.16
C LEU A 28 -6.28 -10.14 -12.55
N TRP A 29 -5.47 -9.40 -11.80
CA TRP A 29 -5.86 -8.16 -11.14
C TRP A 29 -4.86 -7.07 -11.45
N ASP A 30 -5.31 -5.84 -11.66
CA ASP A 30 -4.43 -4.68 -11.74
C ASP A 30 -4.69 -3.75 -10.55
N ILE A 31 -3.61 -3.35 -9.88
CA ILE A 31 -3.64 -2.31 -8.87
C ILE A 31 -2.87 -1.12 -9.42
N GLU A 32 -3.56 -0.01 -9.62
CA GLU A 32 -3.00 1.23 -10.15
C GLU A 32 -2.84 2.24 -9.02
N ALA A 33 -1.65 2.83 -8.91
CA ALA A 33 -1.35 3.90 -7.98
C ALA A 33 -0.86 5.14 -8.73
N ARG A 34 -1.38 6.31 -8.34
CA ARG A 34 -0.89 7.62 -8.77
C ARG A 34 -0.53 8.45 -7.55
N MET A 35 0.65 9.05 -7.57
CA MET A 35 1.09 10.01 -6.56
C MET A 35 1.37 11.35 -7.20
N THR A 36 0.90 12.42 -6.57
CA THR A 36 1.27 13.80 -6.92
C THR A 36 1.83 14.51 -5.69
N ASP A 37 2.89 15.29 -5.90
CA ASP A 37 3.43 16.24 -4.92
C ASP A 37 3.35 17.65 -5.50
N ILE A 38 2.59 18.54 -4.86
CA ILE A 38 2.33 19.91 -5.32
C ILE A 38 2.71 20.88 -4.20
N LYS A 39 3.35 21.99 -4.55
CA LYS A 39 3.60 23.11 -3.62
C LYS A 39 2.67 24.29 -3.91
N SER A 40 2.37 25.06 -2.87
CA SER A 40 1.54 26.27 -2.96
C SER A 40 2.32 27.54 -3.31
N TYR A 41 3.58 27.40 -3.69
CA TYR A 41 4.49 28.50 -4.00
C TYR A 41 5.45 28.09 -5.10
N ASP A 42 5.85 29.06 -5.91
CA ASP A 42 6.85 28.89 -6.95
C ASP A 42 8.23 28.64 -6.33
N PHE A 43 9.05 27.82 -6.98
CA PHE A 43 10.43 27.65 -6.57
C PHE A 43 11.36 27.38 -7.76
N PRO A 44 12.62 27.83 -7.69
CA PRO A 44 13.59 27.60 -8.75
C PRO A 44 13.94 26.12 -8.87
N ASN A 45 14.15 25.67 -10.10
CA ASN A 45 14.58 24.32 -10.43
C ASN A 45 15.59 24.38 -11.58
N LEU A 46 16.70 23.63 -11.51
CA LEU A 46 17.76 23.74 -12.51
C LEU A 46 17.33 23.27 -13.91
N TRP A 47 16.52 22.23 -14.00
CA TRP A 47 16.10 21.64 -15.27
C TRP A 47 14.83 22.33 -15.81
N ARG A 48 13.83 22.51 -14.96
CA ARG A 48 12.55 23.14 -15.28
C ARG A 48 12.56 24.67 -15.18
N LYS A 49 13.69 25.30 -14.81
CA LYS A 49 13.88 26.72 -14.48
C LYS A 49 13.09 27.16 -13.24
N THR A 50 11.77 27.07 -13.30
CA THR A 50 10.84 27.36 -12.21
C THR A 50 9.75 26.29 -12.23
N ILE A 51 9.38 25.80 -11.06
CA ILE A 51 8.16 25.01 -10.91
C ILE A 51 7.13 25.91 -10.24
N HIS A 52 6.02 26.14 -10.92
CA HIS A 52 4.99 27.07 -10.45
C HIS A 52 4.09 26.44 -9.38
N ALA A 53 3.52 27.28 -8.53
CA ALA A 53 2.52 26.88 -7.55
C ALA A 53 1.36 26.14 -8.24
N GLY A 54 0.97 24.99 -7.68
CA GLY A 54 -0.07 24.14 -8.27
C GLY A 54 0.44 23.11 -9.27
N GLU A 55 1.67 23.22 -9.78
CA GLU A 55 2.25 22.21 -10.67
C GLU A 55 2.79 21.00 -9.88
N PRO A 56 2.59 19.76 -10.38
CA PRO A 56 3.24 18.59 -9.82
C PRO A 56 4.76 18.67 -9.97
N ILE A 57 5.43 18.58 -8.82
CA ILE A 57 6.88 18.40 -8.72
C ILE A 57 7.21 16.94 -8.99
N HIS A 58 6.44 16.05 -8.36
CA HIS A 58 6.48 14.62 -8.59
C HIS A 58 5.12 14.18 -9.07
N GLU A 59 5.11 13.40 -10.14
CA GLU A 59 3.94 12.65 -10.56
C GLU A 59 4.36 11.26 -10.99
N MET A 60 3.96 10.28 -10.18
CA MET A 60 4.42 8.89 -10.29
C MET A 60 3.21 8.00 -10.51
N LEU A 61 3.28 7.13 -11.51
CA LEU A 61 2.25 6.13 -11.79
C LEU A 61 2.88 4.75 -11.68
N LEU A 62 2.15 3.83 -11.06
CA LEU A 62 2.58 2.45 -10.87
C LEU A 62 1.37 1.54 -11.08
N ARG A 63 1.47 0.59 -12.00
CA ARG A 63 0.52 -0.53 -12.14
C ARG A 63 1.22 -1.82 -11.75
N ILE A 64 0.60 -2.61 -10.88
CA ILE A 64 1.04 -3.96 -10.54
C ILE A 64 -0.05 -4.94 -10.94
N THR A 65 0.29 -5.91 -11.79
CA THR A 65 -0.59 -7.02 -12.15
C THR A 65 -0.35 -8.20 -11.20
N LEU A 66 -1.41 -8.79 -10.66
CA LEU A 66 -1.36 -9.85 -9.66
C LEU A 66 -2.22 -11.06 -10.07
N ASN A 67 -1.84 -12.23 -9.60
CA ASN A 67 -2.72 -13.41 -9.59
C ASN A 67 -3.51 -13.51 -8.26
N ASN A 68 -4.33 -14.55 -8.10
CA ASN A 68 -5.15 -14.77 -6.91
C ASN A 68 -4.33 -14.98 -5.62
N GLU A 69 -3.08 -15.42 -5.74
CA GLU A 69 -2.15 -15.63 -4.63
C GLU A 69 -1.32 -14.37 -4.30
N LEU A 70 -1.65 -13.23 -4.90
CA LEU A 70 -0.95 -11.95 -4.77
C LEU A 70 0.52 -11.98 -5.24
N VAL A 71 0.83 -12.83 -6.21
CA VAL A 71 2.14 -12.87 -6.87
C VAL A 71 2.12 -11.90 -8.05
N VAL A 72 3.14 -11.05 -8.13
CA VAL A 72 3.32 -10.07 -9.21
C VAL A 72 3.59 -10.76 -10.53
N GLN A 73 2.69 -10.56 -11.49
CA GLN A 73 2.78 -11.06 -12.86
C GLN A 73 3.30 -9.99 -13.83
N GLY A 74 3.08 -8.71 -13.53
CA GLY A 74 3.44 -7.61 -14.40
C GLY A 74 3.58 -6.30 -13.62
N VAL A 75 4.38 -5.38 -14.18
CA VAL A 75 4.68 -4.08 -13.58
C VAL A 75 4.79 -3.04 -14.68
N GLU A 76 4.16 -1.88 -14.48
CA GLU A 76 4.42 -0.68 -15.25
C GLU A 76 4.70 0.47 -14.28
N ALA A 77 5.80 1.19 -14.48
CA ALA A 77 6.19 2.33 -13.64
C ALA A 77 6.51 3.51 -14.54
N ILE A 78 5.91 4.67 -14.26
CA ILE A 78 6.05 5.88 -15.06
C ILE A 78 6.31 7.07 -14.13
N THR A 79 7.17 7.98 -14.59
CA THR A 79 7.39 9.29 -13.99
C THR A 79 6.95 10.35 -15.00
N GLU A 80 5.76 10.91 -14.78
CA GLU A 80 5.20 11.97 -15.65
C GLU A 80 5.82 13.33 -15.33
N ASN A 81 5.96 13.62 -14.04
CA ASN A 81 6.60 14.85 -13.56
C ASN A 81 7.72 14.52 -12.56
N SER A 82 8.87 15.14 -12.76
CA SER A 82 10.00 15.10 -11.83
C SER A 82 10.70 16.46 -11.76
N PRO A 83 11.48 16.72 -10.69
CA PRO A 83 12.34 17.89 -10.61
C PRO A 83 13.69 17.69 -11.33
N PHE A 84 14.00 16.46 -11.77
CA PHE A 84 15.25 16.12 -12.44
C PHE A 84 14.99 15.27 -13.69
N GLU A 85 15.72 15.58 -14.76
CA GLU A 85 15.59 14.93 -16.07
C GLU A 85 15.89 13.43 -16.03
N ILE A 86 16.80 13.00 -15.14
CA ILE A 86 17.24 11.60 -15.06
C ILE A 86 16.26 10.69 -14.31
N CYS A 87 15.29 11.25 -13.56
CA CYS A 87 14.40 10.46 -12.71
C CYS A 87 13.65 9.33 -13.44
N PRO A 88 13.11 9.51 -14.66
CA PRO A 88 12.40 8.44 -15.36
C PRO A 88 13.26 7.21 -15.66
N GLN A 89 14.60 7.32 -15.70
CA GLN A 89 15.49 6.21 -16.07
C GLN A 89 15.44 5.03 -15.09
N VAL A 90 15.06 5.26 -13.82
CA VAL A 90 14.99 4.20 -12.79
C VAL A 90 13.72 3.34 -12.89
N THR A 91 12.72 3.77 -13.67
CA THR A 91 11.42 3.06 -13.78
C THR A 91 11.57 1.62 -14.25
N ALA A 92 12.52 1.33 -15.15
CA ALA A 92 12.81 -0.02 -15.63
C ALA A 92 13.22 -0.99 -14.51
N GLN A 93 13.80 -0.51 -13.41
CA GLN A 93 14.19 -1.35 -12.27
C GLN A 93 12.99 -2.02 -11.59
N TYR A 94 11.78 -1.46 -11.72
CA TYR A 94 10.58 -1.98 -11.07
C TYR A 94 10.12 -3.32 -11.65
N GLN A 95 10.61 -3.73 -12.82
CA GLN A 95 10.42 -5.08 -13.36
C GLN A 95 10.96 -6.17 -12.41
N LEU A 96 11.93 -5.84 -11.55
CA LEU A 96 12.47 -6.76 -10.53
C LEU A 96 11.44 -7.21 -9.47
N LEU A 97 10.25 -6.60 -9.46
CA LEU A 97 9.15 -7.01 -8.59
C LEU A 97 8.39 -8.22 -9.14
N ILE A 98 8.50 -8.53 -10.44
CA ILE A 98 7.84 -9.71 -11.04
C ILE A 98 8.31 -10.98 -10.32
N GLY A 99 7.35 -11.83 -9.97
CA GLY A 99 7.57 -13.06 -9.20
C GLY A 99 7.62 -12.86 -7.68
N LEU A 100 7.67 -11.62 -7.18
CA LEU A 100 7.51 -11.37 -5.74
C LEU A 100 6.05 -11.52 -5.33
N LYS A 101 5.83 -11.91 -4.07
CA LYS A 101 4.50 -12.04 -3.47
C LYS A 101 4.23 -10.90 -2.50
N ILE A 102 3.06 -10.26 -2.62
CA ILE A 102 2.57 -9.32 -1.63
C ILE A 102 2.09 -10.11 -0.40
N GLY A 103 2.65 -9.80 0.77
CA GLY A 103 2.39 -10.52 2.01
C GLY A 103 3.54 -10.40 3.01
N PRO A 104 3.69 -11.36 3.95
CA PRO A 104 4.81 -11.40 4.88
C PRO A 104 6.16 -11.28 4.15
N GLY A 105 7.00 -10.35 4.59
CA GLY A 105 8.31 -10.11 3.98
C GLY A 105 8.31 -9.17 2.76
N TRP A 106 7.15 -8.70 2.28
CA TRP A 106 7.03 -7.79 1.13
C TRP A 106 7.96 -6.57 1.23
N ARG A 107 7.88 -5.82 2.34
CA ARG A 107 8.74 -4.64 2.58
C ARG A 107 10.24 -4.97 2.54
N ARG A 108 10.62 -6.14 3.07
CA ARG A 108 12.02 -6.61 3.06
C ARG A 108 12.48 -6.90 1.63
N ALA A 109 11.65 -7.59 0.85
CA ALA A 109 11.95 -7.91 -0.54
C ALA A 109 12.10 -6.65 -1.40
N ILE A 110 11.20 -5.67 -1.24
CA ILE A 110 11.30 -4.35 -1.89
C ILE A 110 12.64 -3.69 -1.54
N LYS A 111 12.98 -3.59 -0.25
CA LYS A 111 14.21 -2.95 0.20
C LYS A 111 15.46 -3.63 -0.38
N GLN A 112 15.45 -4.95 -0.54
CA GLN A 112 16.57 -5.70 -1.14
C GLN A 112 16.75 -5.41 -2.63
N LYS A 113 15.65 -5.29 -3.39
CA LYS A 113 15.67 -5.08 -4.85
C LYS A 113 15.83 -3.61 -5.24
N LEU A 114 15.06 -2.73 -4.60
CA LEU A 114 14.86 -1.33 -4.98
C LEU A 114 15.33 -0.32 -3.92
N GLY A 115 15.95 -0.78 -2.83
CA GLY A 115 16.41 0.11 -1.76
C GLY A 115 17.57 1.01 -2.19
N GLY A 116 17.59 2.23 -1.66
CA GLY A 116 18.64 3.21 -1.93
C GLY A 116 18.65 3.65 -3.40
N VAL A 117 19.84 3.69 -4.00
CA VAL A 117 20.03 4.17 -5.38
C VAL A 117 19.45 3.25 -6.47
N LYS A 118 18.95 2.06 -6.09
CA LYS A 118 18.39 1.07 -7.03
C LYS A 118 16.95 1.38 -7.43
N GLY A 119 16.28 2.28 -6.72
CA GLY A 119 14.88 2.63 -6.94
C GLY A 119 14.63 4.12 -6.76
N CYS A 120 13.44 4.56 -7.16
CA CYS A 120 12.96 5.90 -6.85
C CYS A 120 12.31 5.88 -5.46
N THR A 121 12.63 6.83 -4.59
CA THR A 121 11.95 6.97 -3.28
C THR A 121 10.43 7.01 -3.46
N HIS A 122 9.94 7.84 -4.38
CA HIS A 122 8.52 8.08 -4.59
C HIS A 122 7.77 6.83 -5.09
N LEU A 123 8.23 6.19 -6.17
CA LEU A 123 7.60 4.96 -6.67
C LEU A 123 7.71 3.81 -5.65
N THR A 124 8.82 3.73 -4.90
CA THR A 124 8.99 2.70 -3.87
C THR A 124 8.03 2.88 -2.70
N GLU A 125 7.74 4.12 -2.31
CA GLU A 125 6.74 4.45 -1.28
C GLU A 125 5.33 3.98 -1.67
N LEU A 126 4.99 3.97 -2.97
CA LEU A 126 3.67 3.50 -3.45
C LEU A 126 3.45 2.00 -3.24
N LEU A 127 4.51 1.20 -3.14
CA LEU A 127 4.40 -0.26 -2.99
C LEU A 127 3.78 -0.67 -1.64
N GLY A 128 3.77 0.22 -0.65
CA GLY A 128 3.03 0.03 0.61
C GLY A 128 1.52 0.15 0.39
N PRO A 129 1.01 1.33 0.00
CA PRO A 129 -0.40 1.54 -0.35
C PRO A 129 -0.93 0.54 -1.38
N VAL A 130 -0.17 0.25 -2.44
CA VAL A 130 -0.52 -0.77 -3.45
C VAL A 130 -0.75 -2.13 -2.81
N ALA A 131 0.10 -2.56 -1.88
CA ALA A 131 -0.09 -3.83 -1.19
C ALA A 131 -1.37 -3.87 -0.36
N THR A 132 -1.68 -2.80 0.36
CA THR A 132 -2.93 -2.72 1.14
C THR A 132 -4.15 -2.72 0.22
N THR A 133 -4.13 -1.93 -0.86
CA THR A 133 -5.21 -1.91 -1.85
C THR A 133 -5.38 -3.28 -2.50
N ALA A 134 -4.29 -3.95 -2.89
CA ALA A 134 -4.32 -5.29 -3.46
C ALA A 134 -5.04 -6.30 -2.55
N ILE A 135 -4.62 -6.36 -1.29
CA ILE A 135 -5.21 -7.27 -0.29
C ILE A 135 -6.70 -6.99 -0.13
N GLN A 136 -7.07 -5.72 0.02
CA GLN A 136 -8.46 -5.33 0.24
C GLN A 136 -9.34 -5.53 -1.00
N THR A 137 -8.82 -5.31 -2.21
CA THR A 137 -9.54 -5.53 -3.46
C THR A 137 -9.76 -7.02 -3.71
N ILE A 138 -8.68 -7.80 -3.68
CA ILE A 138 -8.68 -9.18 -4.18
C ILE A 138 -9.34 -10.10 -3.15
N TYR A 139 -8.94 -10.02 -1.88
CA TYR A 139 -9.50 -10.90 -0.86
C TYR A 139 -10.98 -10.64 -0.60
N SER A 140 -11.41 -9.37 -0.56
CA SER A 140 -12.83 -9.05 -0.34
C SER A 140 -13.73 -9.57 -1.48
N LEU A 141 -13.27 -9.45 -2.74
CA LEU A 141 -14.07 -9.92 -3.88
C LEU A 141 -14.08 -11.45 -3.97
N LEU A 142 -12.94 -12.11 -3.76
CA LEU A 142 -12.86 -13.58 -3.72
C LEU A 142 -13.68 -14.15 -2.57
N GLN A 143 -13.67 -13.53 -1.38
CA GLN A 143 -14.53 -13.91 -0.26
C GLN A 143 -16.01 -13.84 -0.66
N ARG A 144 -16.45 -12.71 -1.22
CA ARG A 144 -17.83 -12.52 -1.68
C ARG A 144 -18.28 -13.60 -2.67
N ARG A 145 -17.41 -14.01 -3.60
CA ARG A 145 -17.71 -15.06 -4.60
C ARG A 145 -17.79 -16.45 -4.03
N SER A 146 -16.97 -16.76 -3.04
CA SER A 146 -16.93 -18.08 -2.43
C SER A 146 -18.16 -18.40 -1.58
N GLY A 147 -18.97 -17.39 -1.22
CA GLY A 147 -20.08 -17.52 -0.28
C GLY A 147 -19.64 -17.90 1.15
N ARG A 148 -18.33 -17.99 1.40
CA ARG A 148 -17.76 -18.28 2.72
C ARG A 148 -17.66 -16.99 3.53
N LYS A 149 -17.99 -17.09 4.82
CA LYS A 149 -17.74 -16.00 5.79
C LYS A 149 -16.25 -15.85 6.09
N ASP A 150 -15.43 -16.87 5.82
CA ASP A 150 -14.02 -16.93 6.20
C ASP A 150 -13.12 -17.14 4.97
N PHE A 151 -11.99 -16.41 4.91
CA PHE A 151 -11.01 -16.55 3.83
C PHE A 151 -9.91 -17.55 4.20
N ASN A 152 -10.01 -18.74 3.61
CA ASN A 152 -8.88 -19.49 3.08
C ASN A 152 -9.41 -20.23 1.82
N PRO A 153 -8.80 -20.08 0.64
CA PRO A 153 -9.19 -20.83 -0.56
C PRO A 153 -9.16 -22.36 -0.37
N THR A 154 -8.44 -22.83 0.66
CA THR A 154 -8.25 -24.24 1.04
C THR A 154 -8.93 -24.64 2.37
N ALA A 155 -9.64 -23.73 3.05
CA ALA A 155 -10.07 -23.96 4.44
C ALA A 155 -11.37 -24.72 4.62
N GLY A 156 -11.33 -25.71 5.53
CA GLY A 156 -12.47 -26.10 6.34
C GLY A 156 -12.65 -25.18 7.56
N LYS A 157 -13.70 -25.40 8.35
CA LYS A 157 -14.02 -24.63 9.57
C LYS A 157 -12.91 -24.55 10.64
N ASN A 158 -11.82 -25.33 10.51
CA ASN A 158 -10.72 -25.41 11.47
C ASN A 158 -9.41 -24.76 10.97
N ASP A 159 -9.46 -24.04 9.86
CA ASP A 159 -8.26 -23.43 9.29
C ASP A 159 -7.97 -22.04 9.86
N LYS A 160 -6.69 -21.74 9.98
CA LYS A 160 -6.18 -20.45 10.44
C LYS A 160 -6.72 -19.31 9.57
N PRO A 161 -7.33 -18.26 10.15
CA PRO A 161 -7.79 -17.11 9.37
C PRO A 161 -6.62 -16.45 8.64
N SER A 162 -6.77 -16.24 7.33
CA SER A 162 -5.73 -15.63 6.48
C SER A 162 -5.29 -14.22 6.90
N MET A 163 -6.17 -13.48 7.59
CA MET A 163 -5.91 -12.15 8.09
C MET A 163 -5.38 -12.14 9.53
N LEU A 164 -5.20 -13.27 10.20
CA LEU A 164 -4.72 -13.32 11.58
C LEU A 164 -3.38 -12.57 11.73
N ASN A 165 -3.30 -11.69 12.73
CA ASN A 165 -2.16 -10.80 13.01
C ASN A 165 -1.78 -9.84 11.88
N SER A 166 -2.67 -9.60 10.90
CA SER A 166 -2.43 -8.66 9.80
C SER A 166 -2.72 -7.19 10.16
N CYS A 167 -3.56 -6.94 11.16
CA CYS A 167 -3.85 -5.61 11.70
C CYS A 167 -4.35 -5.70 13.15
N TYR A 168 -4.56 -4.55 13.80
CA TYR A 168 -5.01 -4.48 15.19
C TYR A 168 -6.26 -5.33 15.46
N THR A 169 -7.30 -5.16 14.63
CA THR A 169 -8.56 -5.90 14.77
C THR A 169 -8.41 -7.39 14.53
N TRP A 170 -7.45 -7.81 13.71
CA TRP A 170 -7.20 -9.23 13.42
C TRP A 170 -6.10 -9.84 14.29
N GLY A 171 -5.63 -9.14 15.32
CA GLY A 171 -4.66 -9.68 16.27
C GLY A 171 -5.23 -10.87 17.02
N GLU A 172 -4.42 -11.90 17.26
CA GLU A 172 -4.82 -13.14 17.95
C GLU A 172 -5.35 -12.91 19.38
N GLY A 173 -4.96 -11.83 20.03
CA GLY A 173 -5.52 -11.40 21.33
C GLY A 173 -6.72 -10.44 21.24
N SER A 174 -7.22 -10.14 20.04
CA SER A 174 -8.33 -9.20 19.87
C SER A 174 -9.68 -9.82 20.23
N GLU A 175 -10.62 -8.97 20.64
CA GLU A 175 -12.01 -9.36 20.89
C GLU A 175 -12.68 -9.93 19.63
N MET A 176 -12.31 -9.43 18.44
CA MET A 176 -12.83 -9.94 17.18
C MET A 176 -12.44 -11.40 16.97
N ILE A 177 -11.17 -11.75 17.18
CA ILE A 177 -10.71 -13.15 17.11
C ILE A 177 -11.35 -13.99 18.21
N ARG A 178 -11.47 -13.47 19.43
CA ARG A 178 -12.13 -14.18 20.54
C ARG A 178 -13.58 -14.57 20.20
N GLN A 179 -14.32 -13.68 19.55
CA GLN A 179 -15.74 -13.89 19.23
C GLN A 179 -15.96 -14.75 17.98
N ASN A 180 -15.13 -14.60 16.95
CA ASN A 180 -15.37 -15.20 15.63
C ASN A 180 -14.49 -16.42 15.33
N TYR A 181 -13.31 -16.52 15.97
CA TYR A 181 -12.32 -17.57 15.75
C TYR A 181 -11.67 -18.03 17.08
N PRO A 182 -12.46 -18.54 18.04
CA PRO A 182 -12.00 -18.82 19.40
C PRO A 182 -10.82 -19.81 19.46
N ASP A 183 -10.72 -20.75 18.51
CA ASP A 183 -9.63 -21.71 18.43
C ASP A 183 -8.25 -21.07 18.15
N PHE A 184 -8.23 -19.82 17.64
CA PHE A 184 -7.03 -19.05 17.34
C PHE A 184 -6.82 -17.88 18.30
N TYR A 185 -7.65 -17.75 19.32
CA TYR A 185 -7.53 -16.69 20.32
C TYR A 185 -6.41 -17.00 21.31
N VAL A 186 -5.49 -16.05 21.47
CA VAL A 186 -4.44 -16.10 22.49
C VAL A 186 -4.71 -14.98 23.48
N LYS A 187 -5.06 -15.34 24.72
CA LYS A 187 -5.25 -14.35 25.79
C LYS A 187 -3.93 -13.63 26.04
N THR A 188 -3.82 -12.39 25.59
CA THR A 188 -2.68 -11.53 25.90
C THR A 188 -2.83 -10.98 27.32
N GLU A 189 -1.84 -11.19 28.19
CA GLU A 189 -1.87 -10.70 29.58
C GLU A 189 -1.69 -9.17 29.73
N ASN A 190 -1.54 -8.42 28.63
CA ASN A 190 -1.30 -6.97 28.69
C ASN A 190 -2.52 -6.17 28.25
N SER A 191 -3.48 -5.98 29.17
CA SER A 191 -4.53 -4.96 29.01
C SER A 191 -5.04 -4.39 30.33
N SER A 192 -4.16 -4.19 31.32
CA SER A 192 -4.54 -3.56 32.59
C SER A 192 -3.47 -2.62 33.16
N ASP A 193 -2.83 -1.75 32.35
CA ASP A 193 -1.94 -0.70 32.89
C ASP A 193 -1.72 0.53 31.97
N LEU A 194 -2.64 0.83 31.04
CA LEU A 194 -2.56 2.07 30.23
C LEU A 194 -3.68 3.08 30.53
N ASN A 195 -4.33 2.95 31.67
CA ASN A 195 -5.34 3.91 32.12
C ASN A 195 -5.16 4.28 33.59
N THR A 196 -3.98 4.80 33.93
CA THR A 196 -3.74 5.64 35.11
C THR A 196 -2.41 6.38 34.94
N LYS A 197 -2.42 7.68 35.27
CA LYS A 197 -1.39 8.74 35.14
C LYS A 197 -1.47 9.51 33.81
N GLU A 198 -1.82 10.79 33.76
CA GLU A 198 -2.23 11.85 34.71
C GLU A 198 -3.19 12.79 33.97
#